data_AF-A7S4G0-F1
#
_entry.id   AF-A7S4G0-F1
#
_cell.length_a   1.000
_cell.length_b   1.000
_cell.length_c   1.000
_cell.angle_alpha   90.00
_cell.angle_beta   90.00
_cell.angle_gamma   90.00
#
_symmetry.space_group_name_H-M   'P 1'
#
loop_
_entity.id
_entity.type
_entity.pdbx_description
1 polymer ?
#
loop_
_entity_poly.entity_id
_entity_poly.type
_entity_poly.pdbx_seq_one_letter_code
_entity_poly.pdbx_strand_id
1 'polypeptide(L)' 'MAAPLAQKECELELFTLLKSANLLDYYQSFIEQGGDDIQQLCDASEDEFKEIIAMVGMSTKPLHVRRLQKSLVDW' A
#
# COMPACT_ATOMS: atom_id res chain seq x y z
N MET A 1 -25.45 1.58 4.61
CA MET A 1 -24.51 0.86 5.51
C MET A 1 -23.76 -0.21 4.70
N ALA A 2 -22.82 0.20 3.84
CA ALA A 2 -22.03 -0.70 2.98
C ALA A 2 -20.53 -0.77 3.36
N ALA A 3 -20.09 0.05 4.32
CA ALA A 3 -18.68 0.26 4.66
C ALA A 3 -17.88 -0.98 5.07
N PRO A 4 -18.39 -1.95 5.86
CA PRO A 4 -17.55 -3.04 6.39
C PRO A 4 -17.18 -4.12 5.36
N LEU A 5 -17.91 -4.21 4.25
CA LEU A 5 -17.62 -5.18 3.18
C LEU A 5 -16.59 -4.62 2.22
N ALA A 6 -16.81 -3.38 1.75
CA ALA A 6 -15.87 -2.66 0.88
C ALA A 6 -14.48 -2.52 1.53
N GLN A 7 -14.43 -2.20 2.83
CA GLN A 7 -13.16 -2.12 3.56
C GLN A 7 -12.39 -3.45 3.55
N LYS A 8 -13.09 -4.58 3.76
CA LYS A 8 -12.46 -5.91 3.73
C LYS A 8 -11.98 -6.30 2.33
N GLU A 9 -12.63 -5.80 1.29
CA GLU A 9 -12.20 -6.01 -0.10
C GLU A 9 -10.90 -5.22 -0.37
N CYS A 10 -10.84 -3.95 0.02
CA CYS A 10 -9.63 -3.12 -0.08
C CYS A 10 -8.44 -3.72 0.69
N GLU A 11 -8.64 -4.13 1.94
CA GLU A 11 -7.62 -4.81 2.75
C GLU A 11 -7.08 -6.09 2.08
N LEU A 12 -7.96 -6.88 1.45
CA LEU A 12 -7.58 -8.12 0.76
C LEU A 12 -6.79 -7.84 -0.53
N GLU A 13 -7.18 -6.82 -1.27
CA GLU A 13 -6.46 -6.35 -2.46
C GLU A 13 -5.05 -5.90 -2.06
N LEU A 14 -4.93 -5.04 -1.05
CA LEU A 14 -3.64 -4.59 -0.51
C LEU A 14 -2.78 -5.78 -0.07
N PHE A 15 -3.36 -6.74 0.66
CA PHE A 15 -2.67 -7.94 1.09
C PHE A 15 -2.11 -8.72 -0.11
N THR A 16 -2.90 -8.86 -1.17
CA THR A 16 -2.51 -9.60 -2.38
C THR A 16 -1.37 -8.89 -3.12
N LEU A 17 -1.44 -7.57 -3.24
CA LEU A 17 -0.39 -6.75 -3.85
C LEU A 17 0.92 -6.84 -3.04
N LEU A 18 0.87 -6.67 -1.72
CA LEU A 18 2.06 -6.76 -0.87
C LEU A 18 2.65 -8.17 -0.87
N LYS A 19 1.81 -9.21 -0.94
CA LYS A 19 2.26 -10.60 -1.06
C LYS A 19 2.99 -10.87 -2.36
N SER A 20 2.46 -10.41 -3.49
CA SER A 20 3.10 -10.60 -4.80
C SER A 20 4.44 -9.83 -4.89
N ALA A 21 4.52 -8.67 -4.22
CA ALA A 21 5.73 -7.85 -4.13
C ALA A 21 6.79 -8.36 -3.14
N ASN A 22 6.45 -9.37 -2.32
CA ASN A 22 7.23 -9.81 -1.16
C ASN A 22 7.51 -8.65 -0.18
N LEU A 23 6.44 -7.96 0.21
CA LEU A 23 6.37 -6.79 1.11
C LEU A 23 5.32 -6.96 2.22
N LEU A 24 4.88 -8.20 2.52
CA LEU A 24 3.85 -8.46 3.54
C LEU A 24 4.18 -7.93 4.93
N ASP A 25 5.47 -7.76 5.26
CA ASP A 25 5.90 -7.16 6.53
C ASP A 25 5.36 -5.74 6.76
N TYR A 26 4.94 -5.05 5.70
CA TYR A 26 4.38 -3.70 5.76
C TYR A 26 2.86 -3.68 5.86
N TYR A 27 2.18 -4.82 5.69
CA TYR A 27 0.72 -4.89 5.64
C TYR A 27 0.09 -4.23 6.88
N GLN A 28 0.54 -4.63 8.07
CA GLN A 28 0.04 -4.06 9.31
C GLN A 28 0.23 -2.54 9.38
N SER A 29 1.39 -2.03 8.95
CA SER A 29 1.66 -0.59 8.93
C SER A 29 0.75 0.17 7.99
N PHE A 30 0.40 -0.40 6.83
CA PHE A 30 -0.58 0.22 5.93
C PHE A 30 -1.97 0.25 6.55
N ILE A 31 -2.44 -0.86 7.14
CA ILE A 31 -3.76 -0.94 7.77
C ILE A 31 -3.88 0.06 8.94
N GLU A 32 -2.86 0.17 9.78
CA GLU A 32 -2.86 1.10 10.92
C GLU A 32 -2.92 2.58 10.50
N GLN A 33 -2.43 2.91 9.30
CA GLN A 33 -2.45 4.26 8.74
C GLN A 33 -3.67 4.50 7.83
N GLY A 34 -4.56 3.52 7.65
CA GLY A 34 -5.69 3.61 6.71
C GLY A 34 -5.28 3.62 5.24
N GLY A 35 -4.14 3.02 4.92
CA GLY A 35 -3.65 2.85 3.54
C GLY A 35 -4.11 1.52 2.92
N ASP A 36 -5.38 1.18 3.08
CA ASP A 36 -6.03 -0.04 2.58
C ASP A 36 -6.52 0.10 1.13
N ASP A 37 -6.69 1.32 0.62
CA ASP A 37 -7.16 1.59 -0.74
C ASP A 37 -5.99 1.71 -1.74
N ILE A 38 -5.82 0.69 -2.60
CA ILE A 38 -4.79 0.69 -3.64
C ILE A 38 -5.00 1.81 -4.66
N GLN A 39 -6.24 2.16 -5.00
CA GLN A 39 -6.48 3.21 -5.99
C GLN A 39 -5.96 4.56 -5.49
N GLN A 40 -6.12 4.86 -4.21
CA GLN A 40 -5.51 6.05 -3.60
C GLN A 40 -3.99 6.02 -3.64
N LEU A 41 -3.37 4.85 -3.49
CA LEU A 41 -1.91 4.71 -3.63
C LEU A 41 -1.44 4.91 -5.07
N CYS A 42 -2.23 4.50 -6.07
CA CYS A 42 -1.94 4.69 -7.48
C CYS A 42 -2.14 6.15 -7.94
N ASP A 43 -3.17 6.81 -7.42
CA ASP A 43 -3.53 8.19 -7.78
C ASP A 43 -2.75 9.25 -6.99
N ALA A 44 -2.03 8.84 -5.94
CA ALA A 44 -1.20 9.73 -5.14
C ALA A 44 -0.15 10.46 -6.01
N SER A 45 0.00 11.76 -5.76
CA SER A 45 1.12 12.52 -6.30
C SER A 45 2.45 12.01 -5.75
N GLU A 46 3.56 12.39 -6.38
CA GLU A 46 4.89 11.95 -5.94
C GLU A 46 5.19 12.32 -4.48
N ASP A 47 4.76 13.50 -4.03
CA ASP A 47 4.99 13.97 -2.66
C ASP A 47 4.09 13.23 -1.65
N GLU A 48 2.81 13.03 -1.97
CA GLU A 48 1.91 12.21 -1.15
C GLU A 48 2.41 10.77 -1.03
N PHE A 49 2.86 10.18 -2.14
CA PHE A 49 3.42 8.83 -2.14
C PHE A 49 4.66 8.75 -1.24
N LYS A 50 5.57 9.74 -1.30
CA LYS A 50 6.75 9.82 -0.43
C LYS A 50 6.37 9.92 1.06
N GLU A 51 5.35 10.68 1.38
CA GLU A 51 4.84 10.79 2.75
C GLU A 51 4.28 9.45 3.23
N ILE A 52 3.46 8.78 2.41
CA ILE A 52 2.87 7.47 2.73
C ILE A 52 3.95 6.42 2.98
N ILE A 53 4.92 6.27 2.06
CA ILE A 53 6.01 5.29 2.23
C ILE A 53 6.91 5.63 3.43
N ALA A 54 7.00 6.91 3.81
CA ALA A 54 7.72 7.30 5.02
C ALA A 54 6.94 6.91 6.28
N MET A 55 5.62 7.13 6.31
CA MET A 55 4.75 6.75 7.44
C MET A 55 4.75 5.24 7.70
N VAL A 56 4.75 4.41 6.66
CA VAL A 56 4.81 2.95 6.80
C VAL A 56 6.23 2.40 7.00
N GLY A 57 7.25 3.27 7.08
CA GLY A 57 8.63 2.88 7.36
C GLY A 57 9.41 2.30 6.16
N MET A 58 8.95 2.53 4.94
CA MET A 58 9.64 2.10 3.71
C MET A 58 10.71 3.10 3.24
N SER A 59 10.66 4.37 3.65
CA SER A 59 11.57 5.43 3.18
C SER A 59 13.07 5.11 3.36
N THR A 60 13.42 4.30 4.36
CA THR A 60 14.81 3.86 4.62
C THR A 60 15.24 2.65 3.78
N LYS A 61 14.33 2.02 3.04
CA LYS A 61 14.58 0.80 2.25
C LYS A 61 14.22 1.02 0.77
N PRO A 62 15.10 1.66 -0.04
CA PRO A 62 14.77 2.09 -1.40
C PRO A 62 14.41 0.94 -2.35
N LEU A 63 14.92 -0.27 -2.14
CA LEU A 63 14.54 -1.45 -2.94
C LEU A 63 13.12 -1.94 -2.62
N HIS A 64 12.61 -1.69 -1.42
CA HIS A 64 11.24 -2.02 -1.06
C HIS A 64 10.28 -1.05 -1.75
N VAL A 65 10.61 0.24 -1.73
CA VAL A 65 9.87 1.28 -2.47
C VAL A 65 9.79 0.96 -3.96
N ARG A 66 10.91 0.59 -4.59
CA ARG A 66 10.91 0.20 -6.02
C ARG A 66 10.04 -1.03 -6.32
N ARG A 67 10.02 -2.03 -5.42
CA ARG A 67 9.15 -3.20 -5.58
C ARG A 67 7.67 -2.80 -5.47
N LEU A 68 7.34 -1.97 -4.49
CA LEU A 68 5.97 -1.45 -4.33
C LEU A 68 5.52 -0.67 -5.57
N GLN A 69 6.32 0.29 -6.03
CA GLN A 69 6.03 1.08 -7.23
C GLN A 69 5.81 0.20 -8.46
N LYS A 70 6.66 -0.83 -8.66
CA LYS A 70 6.49 -1.76 -9.76
C LYS A 70 5.18 -2.54 -9.63
N SER A 71 4.89 -3.06 -8.45
CA SER A 71 3.65 -3.81 -8.20
C SER A 71 2.39 -2.97 -8.34
N LEU A 72 2.43 -1.66 -8.03
CA LEU A 72 1.31 -0.74 -8.24
C LEU A 72 1.08 -0.43 -9.73
N VAL A 73 2.14 -0.36 -10.54
CA VAL A 73 2.03 -0.17 -11.99
C VAL A 73 1.49 -1.42 -12.69
N ASP A 74 1.83 -2.60 -12.17
CA ASP A 74 1.42 -3.90 -12.73
C ASP A 74 0.04 -4.38 -12.20
N TRP A 75 -0.58 -3.65 -11.27
CA TRP A 75 -1.86 -3.97 -10.63
C TRP A 75 -3.06 -3.50 -11.47
#